data_AF-A0A7L0YU55-F1
#
_entry.id   AF-A0A7L0YU55-F1
#
_cell.length_a   1.000
_cell.length_b   1.000
_cell.length_c   1.000
_cell.angle_alpha   90.00
_cell.angle_beta   90.00
_cell.angle_gamma   90.00
#
_symmetry.space_group_name_H-M   'P 1'
#
loop_
_entity.id
_entity.type
_entity.pdbx_description
1 polymer ?
#
loop_
_entity_poly.entity_id
_entity_poly.type
_entity_poly.pdbx_seq_one_letter_code
_entity_poly.pdbx_strand_id
1 'polypeptide(L)'
;FIRMLRSAKKRDVLQLLRRASAETRPFLVEAAVATQSVASLAALSDFLDFSKEPKSLLEKFLYTAAFSPRPSGELLQLVLDKLDGKQLAPEIWETGIVAVGSLVGKLCQQKLCGLQVVERGVETLLRGLRGAEEEPEVVIYLLALGNAMLPETIPTLLEHAEGGPTAVTTAATSALQRFPAPHISSKVKQAMRRIFHQKRKSYDKTCRLAAAEILLDNHPLPMDVINILLATSEMETEMATFLQLKVQDSL
;
A
#
# COMPACT_ATOMS: atom_id res chain seq x y z
N PHE A 1 2.98 25.56 15.84
CA PHE A 1 1.64 24.96 15.96
C PHE A 1 1.67 23.49 16.39
N ILE A 2 2.25 22.56 15.63
CA ILE A 2 2.29 21.11 15.95
C ILE A 2 2.82 20.81 17.37
N ARG A 3 3.91 21.48 17.81
CA ARG A 3 4.46 21.32 19.18
C ARG A 3 3.45 21.66 20.28
N MET A 4 2.63 22.68 20.07
CA MET A 4 1.58 23.10 21.00
C MET A 4 0.43 22.08 21.02
N LEU A 5 -0.01 21.60 19.85
CA LEU A 5 -1.04 20.55 19.77
C LEU A 5 -0.59 19.25 20.45
N ARG A 6 0.70 18.90 20.36
CA ARG A 6 1.23 17.67 20.97
C ARG A 6 1.05 17.64 22.51
N SER A 7 1.07 18.80 23.17
CA SER A 7 0.86 18.92 24.62
C SER A 7 -0.56 19.30 25.00
N ALA A 8 -1.46 19.50 24.03
CA ALA A 8 -2.83 19.92 24.28
C ALA A 8 -3.69 18.76 24.81
N LYS A 9 -4.71 19.07 25.62
CA LYS A 9 -5.66 18.06 26.11
C LYS A 9 -6.67 17.72 25.01
N LYS A 10 -7.22 16.51 25.06
CA LYS A 10 -8.24 16.02 24.11
C LYS A 10 -9.38 17.04 23.93
N ARG A 11 -9.90 17.59 25.03
CA ARG A 11 -10.99 18.57 25.04
C ARG A 11 -10.65 19.82 24.21
N ASP A 12 -9.45 20.35 24.37
CA ASP A 12 -9.02 21.59 23.71
C ASP A 12 -8.85 21.35 22.19
N VAL A 13 -8.24 20.21 21.82
CA VAL A 13 -8.10 19.82 20.41
C VAL A 13 -9.47 19.61 19.76
N LEU A 14 -10.39 18.92 20.44
CA LEU A 14 -11.74 18.68 19.92
C LEU A 14 -12.53 19.99 19.76
N GLN A 15 -12.41 20.91 20.70
CA GLN A 15 -13.05 22.22 20.62
C GLN A 15 -12.48 23.06 19.47
N LEU A 16 -11.17 23.00 19.24
CA LEU A 16 -10.52 23.65 18.11
C LEU A 16 -11.03 23.11 16.77
N LEU A 17 -11.10 21.78 16.62
CA LEU A 17 -11.62 21.13 15.40
C LEU A 17 -13.09 21.52 15.11
N ARG A 18 -13.95 21.52 16.13
CA ARG A 18 -15.38 21.85 15.98
C ARG A 18 -15.65 23.32 15.67
N ARG A 19 -14.82 24.23 16.17
CA ARG A 19 -14.99 25.68 15.95
C ARG A 19 -14.37 26.18 14.65
N ALA A 20 -13.52 25.38 14.01
CA ALA A 20 -12.83 25.78 12.80
C ALA A 20 -13.79 25.89 11.61
N SER A 21 -13.51 26.87 10.75
CA SER A 21 -14.19 27.01 9.46
C SER A 21 -13.95 25.78 8.60
N ALA A 22 -14.82 25.57 7.60
CA ALA A 22 -14.66 24.47 6.65
C ALA A 22 -13.30 24.50 5.93
N GLU A 23 -12.77 25.70 5.66
CA GLU A 23 -11.48 25.91 5.00
C GLU A 23 -10.28 25.54 5.88
N THR A 24 -10.37 25.80 7.20
CA THR A 24 -9.26 25.55 8.13
C THR A 24 -9.27 24.12 8.69
N ARG A 25 -10.43 23.45 8.69
CA ARG A 25 -10.59 22.09 9.23
C ARG A 25 -9.62 21.06 8.66
N PRO A 26 -9.39 20.96 7.33
CA PRO A 26 -8.43 20.03 6.76
C PRO A 26 -7.02 20.17 7.35
N PHE A 27 -6.52 21.39 7.49
CA PHE A 27 -5.21 21.68 8.06
C PHE A 27 -5.11 21.25 9.54
N LEU A 28 -6.17 21.45 10.32
CA LEU A 28 -6.19 21.04 11.72
C LEU A 28 -6.21 19.52 11.87
N VAL A 29 -6.91 18.81 10.97
CA VAL A 29 -6.87 17.35 10.90
C VAL A 29 -5.46 16.87 10.58
N GLU A 30 -4.82 17.46 9.57
CA GLU A 30 -3.42 17.15 9.21
C GLU A 30 -2.48 17.35 10.40
N ALA A 31 -2.58 18.51 11.07
CA ALA A 31 -1.75 18.85 12.21
C ALA A 31 -1.98 17.90 13.40
N ALA A 32 -3.25 17.52 13.67
CA ALA A 32 -3.61 16.60 14.74
C ALA A 32 -3.04 15.19 14.48
N VAL A 33 -3.13 14.67 13.25
CA VAL A 33 -2.49 13.40 12.87
C VAL A 33 -0.98 13.50 13.01
N ALA A 34 -0.35 14.57 12.50
CA ALA A 34 1.10 14.76 12.56
C ALA A 34 1.66 14.83 13.99
N THR A 35 0.84 15.15 14.99
CA THR A 35 1.29 15.15 16.39
C THR A 35 1.59 13.76 16.92
N GLN A 36 0.88 12.73 16.43
CA GLN A 36 0.85 11.36 16.95
C GLN A 36 0.60 11.27 18.46
N SER A 37 -0.06 12.29 19.06
CA SER A 37 -0.37 12.29 20.48
C SER A 37 -1.68 11.57 20.75
N VAL A 38 -1.76 10.83 21.87
CA VAL A 38 -2.98 10.13 22.30
C VAL A 38 -4.17 11.10 22.39
N ALA A 39 -3.94 12.31 22.91
CA ALA A 39 -4.98 13.33 23.04
C ALA A 39 -5.52 13.82 21.69
N SER A 40 -4.63 14.06 20.71
CA SER A 40 -5.04 14.50 19.37
C SER A 40 -5.74 13.40 18.59
N LEU A 41 -5.24 12.17 18.64
CA LEU A 41 -5.88 11.03 17.96
C LEU A 41 -7.25 10.70 18.58
N ALA A 42 -7.37 10.73 19.91
CA ALA A 42 -8.65 10.57 20.57
C ALA A 42 -9.65 11.69 20.20
N ALA A 43 -9.18 12.94 20.06
CA ALA A 43 -10.02 14.04 19.61
C ALA A 43 -10.47 13.87 18.15
N LEU A 44 -9.58 13.38 17.27
CA LEU A 44 -9.93 13.05 15.89
C LEU A 44 -10.95 11.92 15.81
N SER A 45 -10.82 10.90 16.66
CA SER A 45 -11.79 9.81 16.73
C SER A 45 -13.19 10.32 17.10
N ASP A 46 -13.29 11.23 18.08
CA ASP A 46 -14.57 11.86 18.45
C ASP A 46 -15.11 12.83 17.38
N PHE A 47 -14.23 13.44 16.59
CA PHE A 47 -14.58 14.48 15.63
C PHE A 47 -15.00 13.90 14.27
N LEU A 48 -14.26 12.94 13.74
CA LEU A 48 -14.46 12.41 12.39
C LEU A 48 -15.58 11.38 12.35
N ASP A 49 -16.76 11.77 11.87
CA ASP A 49 -17.83 10.81 11.53
C ASP A 49 -17.84 10.53 10.03
N PHE A 50 -17.31 9.36 9.63
CA PHE A 50 -17.19 8.96 8.23
C PHE A 50 -18.54 8.84 7.49
N SER A 51 -19.66 8.85 8.23
CA SER A 51 -21.02 8.84 7.65
C SER A 51 -21.60 10.23 7.42
N LYS A 52 -20.94 11.30 7.90
CA LYS A 52 -21.47 12.68 7.88
C LYS A 52 -20.49 13.70 7.35
N GLU A 53 -19.19 13.49 7.57
CA GLU A 53 -18.19 14.45 7.16
C GLU A 53 -18.02 14.48 5.63
N PRO A 54 -17.65 15.63 5.05
CA PRO A 54 -17.41 15.74 3.62
C PRO A 54 -16.32 14.77 3.15
N LYS A 55 -16.53 14.15 1.98
CA LYS A 55 -15.57 13.23 1.33
C LYS A 55 -14.15 13.78 1.32
N SER A 56 -13.97 15.05 0.94
CA SER A 56 -12.67 15.72 0.89
C SER A 56 -11.94 15.79 2.25
N LEU A 57 -12.67 15.92 3.36
CA LEU A 57 -12.08 15.92 4.70
C LEU A 57 -11.65 14.51 5.12
N LEU A 58 -12.46 13.49 4.78
CA LEU A 58 -12.16 12.09 5.05
C LEU A 58 -10.95 11.60 4.25
N GLU A 59 -10.90 11.90 2.95
CA GLU A 59 -9.73 11.61 2.11
C GLU A 59 -8.50 12.30 2.67
N LYS A 60 -8.61 13.58 3.06
CA LYS A 60 -7.49 14.30 3.65
C LYS A 60 -6.96 13.62 4.91
N PHE A 61 -7.86 13.19 5.80
CA PHE A 61 -7.49 12.42 6.99
C PHE A 61 -6.75 11.13 6.61
N LEU A 62 -7.31 10.32 5.71
CA LEU A 62 -6.76 9.03 5.31
C LEU A 62 -5.41 9.16 4.61
N TYR A 63 -5.25 10.11 3.69
CA TYR A 63 -3.95 10.40 3.06
C TYR A 63 -2.93 10.83 4.11
N THR A 64 -3.30 11.70 5.03
CA THR A 64 -2.37 12.12 6.10
C THR A 64 -1.95 10.94 6.98
N ALA A 65 -2.90 10.05 7.30
CA ALA A 65 -2.61 8.83 8.06
C ALA A 65 -1.65 7.92 7.28
N ALA A 66 -1.96 7.62 6.01
CA ALA A 66 -1.15 6.78 5.13
C ALA A 66 0.28 7.32 4.98
N PHE A 67 0.44 8.64 4.86
CA PHE A 67 1.75 9.30 4.69
C PHE A 67 2.47 9.65 6.00
N SER A 68 1.88 9.37 7.17
CA SER A 68 2.57 9.58 8.45
C SER A 68 3.92 8.86 8.48
N PRO A 69 5.05 9.54 8.73
CA PRO A 69 6.39 8.94 8.61
C PRO A 69 6.70 7.96 9.76
N ARG A 70 6.11 8.19 10.94
CA ARG A 70 6.24 7.35 12.13
C ARG A 70 4.87 7.21 12.79
N PRO A 71 3.96 6.41 12.22
CA PRO A 71 2.63 6.22 12.79
C PRO A 71 2.70 5.46 14.12
N SER A 72 1.69 5.68 14.97
CA SER A 72 1.47 4.91 16.20
C SER A 72 0.39 3.84 16.01
N GLY A 73 0.34 2.87 16.93
CA GLY A 73 -0.71 1.85 16.95
C GLY A 73 -2.11 2.45 17.12
N GLU A 74 -2.24 3.55 17.86
CA GLU A 74 -3.49 4.28 18.05
C GLU A 74 -4.00 4.92 16.76
N LEU A 75 -3.11 5.37 15.87
CA LEU A 75 -3.52 5.88 14.56
C LEU A 75 -4.07 4.75 13.70
N LEU A 76 -3.41 3.58 13.69
CA LEU A 76 -3.93 2.40 12.98
C LEU A 76 -5.28 1.95 13.55
N GLN A 77 -5.40 1.89 14.88
CA GLN A 77 -6.65 1.56 15.56
C GLN A 77 -7.77 2.50 15.13
N LEU A 78 -7.52 3.81 15.14
CA LEU A 78 -8.49 4.82 14.73
C LEU A 78 -8.94 4.59 13.28
N VAL A 79 -8.02 4.37 12.35
CA VAL A 79 -8.37 4.11 10.94
C VAL A 79 -9.22 2.83 10.82
N LEU A 80 -8.80 1.72 11.44
CA LEU A 80 -9.56 0.47 11.43
C LEU A 80 -10.98 0.65 11.99
N ASP A 81 -11.12 1.35 13.12
CA ASP A 81 -12.42 1.58 13.75
C ASP A 81 -13.33 2.49 12.94
N LYS A 82 -12.78 3.37 12.08
CA LYS A 82 -13.57 4.20 11.16
C LYS A 82 -14.02 3.45 9.91
N LEU A 83 -13.29 2.40 9.53
CA LEU A 83 -13.64 1.52 8.42
C LEU A 83 -14.61 0.40 8.83
N ASP A 84 -14.62 0.02 10.10
CA ASP A 84 -15.45 -1.07 10.60
C ASP A 84 -16.95 -0.70 10.65
N GLY A 85 -17.80 -1.65 10.25
CA GLY A 85 -19.26 -1.62 10.48
C GLY A 85 -20.06 -0.50 9.79
N LYS A 86 -19.50 0.25 8.84
CA LYS A 86 -20.19 1.37 8.17
C LYS A 86 -20.26 1.17 6.66
N GLN A 87 -21.42 1.50 6.08
CA GLN A 87 -21.56 1.67 4.63
C GLN A 87 -20.89 2.99 4.23
N LEU A 88 -19.64 2.89 3.80
CA LEU A 88 -18.84 4.02 3.36
C LEU A 88 -19.03 4.24 1.86
N ALA A 89 -18.78 5.46 1.40
CA ALA A 89 -18.60 5.70 -0.04
C ALA A 89 -17.44 4.84 -0.54
N PRO A 90 -17.56 4.15 -1.70
CA PRO A 90 -16.54 3.22 -2.18
C PRO A 90 -15.13 3.80 -2.17
N GLU A 91 -14.95 5.03 -2.65
CA GLU A 91 -13.60 5.61 -2.77
C GLU A 91 -12.97 5.95 -1.41
N ILE A 92 -13.80 6.24 -0.38
CA ILE A 92 -13.33 6.43 1.00
C ILE A 92 -12.87 5.10 1.59
N TRP A 93 -13.64 4.04 1.34
CA TRP A 93 -13.28 2.70 1.78
C TRP A 93 -11.98 2.24 1.11
N GLU A 94 -11.86 2.40 -0.20
CA GLU A 94 -10.67 2.05 -0.98
C GLU A 94 -9.42 2.77 -0.45
N THR A 95 -9.52 4.10 -0.29
CA THR A 95 -8.44 4.92 0.29
C THR A 95 -8.09 4.45 1.70
N GLY A 96 -9.10 4.05 2.47
CA GLY A 96 -8.95 3.50 3.82
C GLY A 96 -8.15 2.20 3.86
N ILE A 97 -8.49 1.24 3.01
CA ILE A 97 -7.79 -0.04 2.91
C ILE A 97 -6.33 0.16 2.51
N VAL A 98 -6.07 1.04 1.54
CA VAL A 98 -4.69 1.39 1.12
C VAL A 98 -3.91 2.08 2.25
N ALA A 99 -4.57 2.93 3.05
CA ALA A 99 -3.99 3.56 4.22
C ALA A 99 -3.65 2.54 5.33
N VAL A 100 -4.51 1.55 5.58
CA VAL A 100 -4.24 0.45 6.52
C VAL A 100 -2.96 -0.29 6.11
N GLY A 101 -2.81 -0.65 4.83
CA GLY A 101 -1.58 -1.28 4.32
C GLY A 101 -0.32 -0.46 4.59
N SER A 102 -0.40 0.86 4.37
CA SER A 102 0.73 1.78 4.61
C SER A 102 1.09 1.88 6.10
N LEU A 103 0.10 1.94 6.99
CA LEU A 103 0.29 2.02 8.42
C LEU A 103 0.89 0.71 8.98
N VAL A 104 0.35 -0.44 8.56
CA VAL A 104 0.87 -1.77 8.92
C VAL A 104 2.34 -1.90 8.52
N GLY A 105 2.68 -1.62 7.25
CA GLY A 105 4.06 -1.73 6.77
C GLY A 105 5.03 -0.84 7.56
N LYS A 106 4.65 0.41 7.83
CA LYS A 106 5.47 1.34 8.62
C LYS A 106 5.60 0.94 10.09
N LEU A 107 4.57 0.36 10.69
CA LEU A 107 4.66 -0.16 12.06
C LEU A 107 5.59 -1.38 12.12
N CYS A 108 5.49 -2.31 11.17
CA CYS A 108 6.40 -3.46 11.09
C CYS A 108 7.85 -3.04 10.83
N GLN A 109 8.10 -2.07 9.96
CA GLN A 109 9.44 -1.47 9.75
C GLN A 109 10.01 -0.83 11.03
N GLN A 110 9.14 -0.28 11.89
CA GLN A 110 9.51 0.24 13.21
C GLN A 110 9.67 -0.86 14.28
N LYS A 111 9.67 -2.15 13.91
CA LYS A 111 9.73 -3.32 14.79
C LYS A 111 8.53 -3.45 15.73
N LEU A 112 7.37 -2.92 15.31
CA LEU A 112 6.10 -2.97 16.05
C LEU A 112 5.10 -3.96 15.43
N CYS A 113 5.58 -4.94 14.67
CA CYS A 113 4.73 -5.88 13.96
C CYS A 113 3.90 -6.78 14.90
N GLY A 114 4.43 -7.10 16.08
CA GLY A 114 3.76 -7.93 17.09
C GLY A 114 2.72 -7.20 17.96
N LEU A 115 2.32 -5.97 17.59
CA LEU A 115 1.20 -5.32 18.25
C LEU A 115 -0.12 -5.93 17.77
N GLN A 116 -1.04 -6.23 18.70
CA GLN A 116 -2.36 -6.81 18.36
C GLN A 116 -3.13 -5.98 17.32
N VAL A 117 -3.02 -4.65 17.37
CA VAL A 117 -3.66 -3.78 16.36
C VAL A 117 -3.05 -3.94 14.96
N VAL A 118 -1.75 -4.25 14.88
CA VAL A 118 -1.09 -4.53 13.60
C VAL A 118 -1.53 -5.88 13.08
N GLU A 119 -1.58 -6.91 13.92
CA GLU A 119 -2.12 -8.23 13.57
C GLU A 119 -3.56 -8.13 13.05
N ARG A 120 -4.44 -7.37 13.74
CA ARG A 120 -5.81 -7.05 13.26
C ARG A 120 -5.80 -6.35 11.90
N GLY A 121 -4.86 -5.44 11.68
CA GLY A 121 -4.67 -4.76 10.39
C GLY A 121 -4.33 -5.75 9.27
N VAL A 122 -3.37 -6.65 9.51
CA VAL A 122 -2.98 -7.70 8.56
C VAL A 122 -4.14 -8.65 8.27
N GLU A 123 -4.83 -9.10 9.31
CA GLU A 123 -6.00 -9.97 9.17
C GLU A 123 -7.12 -9.30 8.36
N THR A 124 -7.37 -8.01 8.61
CA THR A 124 -8.34 -7.22 7.84
C THR A 124 -8.02 -7.26 6.34
N LEU A 125 -6.74 -7.03 5.96
CA LEU A 125 -6.32 -7.04 4.56
C LEU A 125 -6.43 -8.44 3.93
N LEU A 126 -5.95 -9.48 4.63
CA LEU A 126 -5.95 -10.84 4.11
C LEU A 126 -7.36 -11.45 4.02
N ARG A 127 -8.21 -11.20 5.02
CA ARG A 127 -9.61 -11.63 5.00
C ARG A 127 -10.39 -10.90 3.92
N GLY A 128 -10.14 -9.61 3.78
CA GLY A 128 -10.72 -8.79 2.72
C GLY A 128 -10.36 -9.30 1.33
N LEU A 129 -9.07 -9.54 1.06
CA LEU A 129 -8.62 -10.12 -0.21
C LEU A 129 -9.28 -11.48 -0.51
N ARG A 130 -9.45 -12.35 0.49
CA ARG A 130 -10.12 -13.65 0.32
C ARG A 130 -11.62 -13.53 0.06
N GLY A 131 -12.25 -12.48 0.56
CA GLY A 131 -13.69 -12.23 0.40
C GLY A 131 -14.05 -11.37 -0.81
N ALA A 132 -13.07 -10.74 -1.46
CA ALA A 132 -13.29 -9.89 -2.62
C ALA A 132 -13.67 -10.73 -3.85
N GLU A 133 -14.86 -10.47 -4.39
CA GLU A 133 -15.37 -11.16 -5.58
C GLU A 133 -15.10 -10.35 -6.86
N GLU A 134 -15.10 -9.02 -6.74
CA GLU A 134 -14.96 -8.09 -7.86
C GLU A 134 -13.50 -7.72 -8.12
N GLU A 135 -13.09 -7.69 -9.39
CA GLU A 135 -11.71 -7.40 -9.80
C GLU A 135 -11.16 -6.08 -9.20
N PRO A 136 -11.90 -4.96 -9.20
CA PRO A 136 -11.42 -3.71 -8.60
C PRO A 136 -11.16 -3.85 -7.10
N GLU A 137 -11.98 -4.61 -6.38
CA GLU A 137 -11.81 -4.81 -4.94
C GLU A 137 -10.54 -5.63 -4.64
N VAL A 138 -10.31 -6.70 -5.40
CA VAL A 138 -9.08 -7.51 -5.32
C VAL A 138 -7.84 -6.62 -5.53
N VAL A 139 -7.87 -5.74 -6.54
CA VAL A 139 -6.77 -4.81 -6.83
C VAL A 139 -6.47 -3.91 -5.63
N ILE A 140 -7.48 -3.37 -4.95
CA ILE A 140 -7.30 -2.49 -3.79
C ILE A 140 -6.60 -3.22 -2.64
N TYR A 141 -6.99 -4.47 -2.35
CA TYR A 141 -6.29 -5.25 -1.33
C TYR A 141 -4.86 -5.60 -1.73
N LEU A 142 -4.58 -5.91 -3.00
CA LEU A 142 -3.22 -6.15 -3.48
C LEU A 142 -2.33 -4.91 -3.36
N LEU A 143 -2.88 -3.72 -3.65
CA LEU A 143 -2.18 -2.45 -3.43
C LEU A 143 -1.87 -2.23 -1.93
N ALA A 144 -2.82 -2.54 -1.04
CA ALA A 144 -2.63 -2.45 0.39
C ALA A 144 -1.57 -3.45 0.90
N LEU A 145 -1.56 -4.70 0.43
CA LEU A 145 -0.51 -5.67 0.74
C LEU A 145 0.85 -5.23 0.21
N GLY A 146 0.90 -4.64 -1.00
CA GLY A 146 2.10 -4.04 -1.56
C GLY A 146 2.62 -2.84 -0.76
N ASN A 147 1.76 -2.09 -0.08
CA ASN A 147 2.17 -1.06 0.88
C ASN A 147 2.68 -1.66 2.21
N ALA A 148 2.07 -2.77 2.66
CA ALA A 148 2.43 -3.44 3.90
C ALA A 148 3.79 -4.17 3.80
N MET A 149 4.11 -4.72 2.62
CA MET A 149 5.38 -5.42 2.31
C MET A 149 5.75 -6.51 3.32
N LEU A 150 4.75 -7.29 3.74
CA LEU A 150 4.93 -8.34 4.73
C LEU A 150 5.39 -9.64 4.05
N PRO A 151 6.55 -10.22 4.40
CA PRO A 151 7.10 -11.39 3.73
C PRO A 151 6.14 -12.59 3.66
N GLU A 152 5.32 -12.77 4.70
CA GLU A 152 4.30 -13.81 4.79
C GLU A 152 3.19 -13.69 3.73
N THR A 153 3.04 -12.52 3.09
CA THR A 153 2.04 -12.27 2.04
C THR A 153 2.55 -12.62 0.63
N ILE A 154 3.85 -12.85 0.46
CA ILE A 154 4.47 -13.18 -0.83
C ILE A 154 3.81 -14.38 -1.52
N PRO A 155 3.50 -15.50 -0.83
CA PRO A 155 2.83 -16.62 -1.47
C PRO A 155 1.49 -16.23 -2.12
N THR A 156 0.69 -15.41 -1.44
CA THR A 156 -0.59 -14.91 -1.94
C THR A 156 -0.39 -13.97 -3.12
N LEU A 157 0.59 -13.05 -3.05
CA LEU A 157 0.90 -12.16 -4.18
C LEU A 157 1.34 -12.95 -5.42
N LEU A 158 2.14 -14.01 -5.26
CA LEU A 158 2.56 -14.86 -6.38
C LEU A 158 1.38 -15.58 -7.04
N GLU A 159 0.42 -16.05 -6.26
CA GLU A 159 -0.80 -16.68 -6.78
C GLU A 159 -1.57 -15.72 -7.71
N HIS A 160 -1.81 -14.49 -7.24
CA HIS A 160 -2.50 -13.48 -8.04
C HIS A 160 -1.67 -12.98 -9.24
N ALA A 161 -0.35 -12.83 -9.08
CA ALA A 161 0.55 -12.38 -10.14
C ALA A 161 0.61 -13.37 -11.30
N GLU A 162 0.55 -14.68 -11.03
CA GLU A 162 0.60 -15.69 -12.07
C GLU A 162 -0.79 -16.04 -12.64
N GLY A 163 -1.82 -16.09 -11.79
CA GLY A 163 -3.13 -16.65 -12.11
C GLY A 163 -4.21 -15.63 -12.47
N GLY A 164 -4.20 -14.43 -11.90
CA GLY A 164 -5.36 -13.52 -11.92
C GLY A 164 -5.71 -12.88 -13.28
N PRO A 165 -6.83 -12.16 -13.39
CA PRO A 165 -7.10 -11.27 -14.54
C PRO A 165 -6.01 -10.21 -14.74
N THR A 166 -6.05 -9.49 -15.87
CA THR A 166 -4.99 -8.54 -16.24
C THR A 166 -4.70 -7.53 -15.14
N ALA A 167 -5.70 -6.81 -14.61
CA ALA A 167 -5.43 -5.78 -13.60
C ALA A 167 -4.91 -6.38 -12.29
N VAL A 168 -5.42 -7.55 -11.91
CA VAL A 168 -4.96 -8.31 -10.72
C VAL A 168 -3.51 -8.76 -10.87
N THR A 169 -3.11 -9.28 -12.04
CA THR A 169 -1.71 -9.68 -12.27
C THR A 169 -0.77 -8.49 -12.23
N THR A 170 -1.16 -7.37 -12.84
CA THR A 170 -0.38 -6.13 -12.80
C THR A 170 -0.25 -5.61 -11.37
N ALA A 171 -1.34 -5.56 -10.62
CA ALA A 171 -1.35 -5.10 -9.23
C ALA A 171 -0.48 -5.98 -8.32
N ALA A 172 -0.62 -7.31 -8.41
CA ALA A 172 0.16 -8.25 -7.62
C ALA A 172 1.66 -8.21 -7.97
N THR A 173 2.01 -8.09 -9.25
CA THR A 173 3.41 -7.97 -9.69
C THR A 173 4.01 -6.65 -9.22
N SER A 174 3.26 -5.55 -9.30
CA SER A 174 3.66 -4.23 -8.78
C SER A 174 3.82 -4.24 -7.26
N ALA A 175 2.99 -5.00 -6.54
CA ALA A 175 3.13 -5.21 -5.10
C ALA A 175 4.43 -5.96 -4.77
N LEU A 176 4.76 -7.02 -5.53
CA LEU A 176 6.02 -7.77 -5.38
C LEU A 176 7.25 -6.89 -5.67
N GLN A 177 7.15 -5.96 -6.62
CA GLN A 177 8.25 -5.04 -6.97
C GLN A 177 8.69 -4.14 -5.80
N ARG A 178 7.78 -3.88 -4.85
CA ARG A 178 8.07 -3.01 -3.69
C ARG A 178 8.88 -3.72 -2.60
N PHE A 179 8.94 -5.05 -2.62
CA PHE A 179 9.63 -5.80 -1.58
C PHE A 179 11.14 -5.56 -1.62
N PRO A 180 11.79 -5.36 -0.46
CA PRO A 180 13.25 -5.31 -0.38
C PRO A 180 13.91 -6.59 -0.90
N ALA A 181 15.13 -6.46 -1.45
CA ALA A 181 15.89 -7.55 -2.03
C ALA A 181 16.02 -8.83 -1.18
N PRO A 182 16.16 -8.77 0.17
CA PRO A 182 16.19 -9.98 1.01
C PRO A 182 14.94 -10.85 0.91
N HIS A 183 13.80 -10.30 0.49
CA HIS A 183 12.55 -11.02 0.35
C HIS A 183 12.28 -11.51 -1.09
N ILE A 184 13.11 -11.11 -2.06
CA ILE A 184 13.04 -11.56 -3.46
C ILE A 184 13.77 -12.89 -3.61
N SER A 185 13.10 -13.96 -3.15
CA SER A 185 13.62 -15.33 -3.18
C SER A 185 13.73 -15.91 -4.61
N SER A 186 14.41 -17.05 -4.72
CA SER A 186 14.46 -17.83 -5.98
C SER A 186 13.07 -18.19 -6.51
N LYS A 187 12.09 -18.43 -5.62
CA LYS A 187 10.69 -18.68 -5.97
C LYS A 187 10.04 -17.46 -6.63
N VAL A 188 10.27 -16.26 -6.09
CA VAL A 188 9.78 -15.01 -6.68
C VAL A 188 10.40 -14.82 -8.06
N LYS A 189 11.73 -14.93 -8.17
CA LYS A 189 12.41 -14.82 -9.48
C LYS A 189 11.91 -15.84 -10.50
N GLN A 190 11.62 -17.07 -10.08
CA GLN A 190 11.09 -18.09 -10.98
C GLN A 190 9.70 -17.71 -11.53
N ALA A 191 8.83 -17.13 -10.71
CA ALA A 191 7.55 -16.60 -11.16
C ALA A 191 7.74 -15.42 -12.12
N MET A 192 8.63 -14.48 -11.79
CA MET A 192 8.91 -13.32 -12.66
C MET A 192 9.42 -13.73 -14.04
N ARG A 193 10.26 -14.76 -14.14
CA ARG A 193 10.67 -15.35 -15.43
C ARG A 193 9.48 -15.87 -16.23
N ARG A 194 8.54 -16.56 -15.57
CA ARG A 194 7.34 -17.11 -16.23
C ARG A 194 6.42 -15.99 -16.72
N ILE A 195 6.27 -14.91 -15.95
CA ILE A 195 5.50 -13.72 -16.32
C ILE A 195 6.17 -13.00 -17.49
N PHE A 196 7.44 -12.63 -17.35
CA PHE A 196 8.20 -11.88 -18.36
C PHE A 196 8.21 -12.59 -19.74
N HIS A 197 8.45 -13.90 -19.74
CA HIS A 197 8.48 -14.73 -20.96
C HIS A 197 7.12 -15.34 -21.32
N GLN A 198 6.02 -14.91 -20.67
CA GLN A 198 4.66 -15.33 -20.98
C GLN A 198 4.46 -16.85 -21.06
N LYS A 199 5.12 -17.61 -20.17
CA LYS A 199 5.18 -19.09 -20.26
C LYS A 199 3.87 -19.80 -19.90
N ARG A 200 2.96 -19.12 -19.19
CA ARG A 200 1.67 -19.68 -18.75
C ARG A 200 0.49 -19.09 -19.50
N LYS A 201 0.54 -17.78 -19.79
CA LYS A 201 -0.47 -17.02 -20.51
C LYS A 201 0.15 -15.73 -21.03
N SER A 202 -0.61 -14.98 -21.82
CA SER A 202 -0.26 -13.60 -22.17
C SER A 202 -0.36 -12.70 -20.93
N TYR A 203 0.61 -11.80 -20.76
CA TYR A 203 0.64 -10.82 -19.68
C TYR A 203 0.72 -9.43 -20.28
N ASP A 204 0.13 -8.45 -19.61
CA ASP A 204 0.24 -7.05 -20.02
C ASP A 204 1.69 -6.56 -20.01
N LYS A 205 1.99 -5.59 -20.88
CA LYS A 205 3.34 -5.02 -21.04
C LYS A 205 3.88 -4.46 -19.74
N THR A 206 3.05 -3.75 -18.98
CA THR A 206 3.46 -3.15 -17.68
C THR A 206 3.82 -4.24 -16.67
N CYS A 207 3.03 -5.31 -16.63
CA CYS A 207 3.28 -6.48 -15.79
C CYS A 207 4.60 -7.17 -16.17
N ARG A 208 4.87 -7.34 -17.46
CA ARG A 208 6.14 -7.92 -17.95
C ARG A 208 7.33 -7.02 -17.62
N LEU A 209 7.21 -5.71 -17.78
CA LEU A 209 8.26 -4.76 -17.41
C LEU A 209 8.58 -4.84 -15.91
N ALA A 210 7.56 -4.80 -15.05
CA ALA A 210 7.75 -4.93 -13.61
C ALA A 210 8.41 -6.27 -13.23
N ALA A 211 8.05 -7.36 -13.90
CA ALA A 211 8.71 -8.66 -13.69
C ALA A 211 10.20 -8.64 -14.09
N ALA A 212 10.55 -7.98 -15.20
CA ALA A 212 11.94 -7.81 -15.62
C ALA A 212 12.73 -6.95 -14.62
N GLU A 213 12.15 -5.84 -14.15
CA GLU A 213 12.79 -5.00 -13.14
C GLU A 213 13.06 -5.77 -11.85
N ILE A 214 12.11 -6.58 -11.37
CA ILE A 214 12.35 -7.45 -10.20
C ILE A 214 13.54 -8.39 -10.43
N LEU A 215 13.71 -8.93 -11.64
CA LEU A 215 14.84 -9.81 -11.96
C LEU A 215 16.17 -9.05 -11.99
N LEU A 216 16.17 -7.83 -12.52
CA LEU A 216 17.36 -6.99 -12.70
C LEU A 216 17.80 -6.32 -11.39
N ASP A 217 16.86 -5.83 -10.58
CA ASP A 217 17.15 -5.04 -9.37
C ASP A 217 17.60 -5.89 -8.17
N ASN A 218 17.44 -7.21 -8.24
CA ASN A 218 17.58 -8.09 -7.07
C ASN A 218 18.64 -9.16 -7.25
N HIS A 219 19.91 -8.80 -7.47
CA HIS A 219 21.02 -9.72 -7.75
C HIS A 219 20.73 -10.59 -8.98
N PRO A 220 20.81 -10.02 -10.20
CA PRO A 220 20.45 -10.70 -11.43
C PRO A 220 21.39 -11.88 -11.69
N LEU A 221 20.84 -12.99 -12.17
CA LEU A 221 21.68 -14.06 -12.71
C LEU A 221 22.13 -13.67 -14.13
N PRO A 222 23.35 -14.04 -14.57
CA PRO A 222 23.79 -13.77 -15.94
C PRO A 222 22.79 -14.26 -16.99
N MET A 223 22.17 -15.42 -16.77
CA MET A 223 21.13 -15.95 -17.65
C MET A 223 19.84 -15.12 -17.66
N ASP A 224 19.49 -14.45 -16.56
CA ASP A 224 18.33 -13.56 -16.55
C ASP A 224 18.59 -12.35 -17.46
N VAL A 225 19.78 -11.76 -17.36
CA VAL A 225 20.21 -10.63 -18.21
C VAL A 225 20.24 -11.03 -19.69
N ILE A 226 20.86 -12.16 -20.02
CA ILE A 226 20.94 -12.68 -21.40
C ILE A 226 19.53 -12.91 -21.96
N ASN A 227 18.66 -13.61 -21.22
CA ASN A 227 17.31 -13.91 -21.69
C ASN A 227 16.45 -12.66 -21.85
N ILE A 228 16.63 -11.65 -20.99
CA ILE A 228 15.97 -10.35 -21.13
C ILE A 228 16.44 -9.63 -22.38
N LEU A 229 17.75 -9.53 -22.62
CA LEU A 229 18.31 -8.88 -23.81
C LEU A 229 17.88 -9.58 -25.09
N LEU A 230 17.90 -10.92 -25.13
CA LEU A 230 17.42 -11.69 -26.29
C LEU A 230 15.93 -11.43 -26.55
N ALA A 231 15.10 -11.28 -25.52
CA ALA A 231 13.70 -10.96 -25.71
C ALA A 231 13.49 -9.58 -26.35
N THR A 232 14.40 -8.61 -26.16
CA THR A 232 14.22 -7.25 -26.69
C THR A 232 14.13 -7.19 -28.22
N SER A 233 14.68 -8.17 -28.96
CA SER A 233 14.57 -8.20 -30.42
C SER A 233 13.17 -8.52 -30.94
N GLU A 234 12.32 -9.09 -30.09
CA GLU A 234 10.94 -9.48 -30.42
C GLU A 234 9.90 -8.58 -29.74
N MET A 235 10.35 -7.50 -29.10
CA MET A 235 9.52 -6.59 -28.31
C MET A 235 9.31 -5.26 -29.02
N GLU A 236 8.27 -4.54 -28.64
CA GLU A 236 8.03 -3.18 -29.14
C GLU A 236 9.17 -2.24 -28.73
N THR A 237 9.45 -1.26 -29.59
CA THR A 237 10.62 -0.36 -29.48
C THR A 237 10.75 0.29 -28.11
N GLU A 238 9.66 0.78 -27.51
CA GLU A 238 9.69 1.45 -26.21
C GLU A 238 10.11 0.49 -25.10
N MET A 239 9.51 -0.71 -25.07
CA MET A 239 9.79 -1.73 -24.06
C MET A 239 11.22 -2.27 -24.20
N ALA A 240 11.66 -2.49 -25.44
CA ALA A 240 13.02 -2.91 -25.75
C ALA A 240 14.05 -1.87 -25.29
N THR A 241 13.82 -0.59 -25.62
CA THR A 241 14.70 0.52 -25.23
C THR A 241 14.79 0.66 -23.72
N PHE A 242 13.65 0.60 -23.03
CA PHE A 242 13.60 0.67 -21.56
C PHE A 242 14.44 -0.45 -20.91
N LEU A 243 14.27 -1.70 -21.36
CA LEU A 243 15.01 -2.82 -20.79
C LEU A 243 16.52 -2.76 -21.09
N GLN A 244 16.90 -2.29 -22.27
CA GLN A 244 18.32 -2.10 -22.61
C GLN A 244 18.98 -1.06 -21.71
N LEU A 245 18.32 0.09 -21.48
CA LEU A 245 18.81 1.11 -20.55
C LEU A 245 18.87 0.57 -19.12
N LYS A 246 17.83 -0.14 -18.67
CA LYS A 246 17.81 -0.75 -17.33
C LYS A 246 18.97 -1.74 -17.11
N VAL A 247 19.29 -2.56 -18.11
CA VAL A 247 20.45 -3.48 -18.04
C VAL A 247 21.76 -2.69 -17.97
N GLN A 248 21.89 -1.60 -18.73
CA GLN A 248 23.08 -0.73 -18.66
C GLN A 248 23.25 -0.08 -17.28
N ASP A 249 22.17 0.34 -16.64
CA ASP A 249 22.21 0.97 -15.31
C ASP A 249 22.43 -0.04 -14.17
N SER A 250 22.15 -1.33 -14.40
CA SER A 250 22.23 -2.39 -13.38
C SER A 250 23.57 -3.13 -13.37
N LEU A 251 24.46 -2.86 -14.33
CA LEU A 251 25.79 -3.45 -14.48
C LEU A 251 26.89 -2.44 -14.10
#